data_AF-A0A2L1S8C7-F1
#
_entry.id   AF-A0A2L1S8C7-F1
#
_cell.length_a   1.000
_cell.length_b   1.000
_cell.length_c   1.000
_cell.angle_alpha   90.00
_cell.angle_beta   90.00
_cell.angle_gamma   90.00
#
_symmetry.space_group_name_H-M   'P 1'
#
loop_
_entity.id
_entity.type
_entity.pdbx_description
1 polymer ?
#
loop_
_entity_poly.entity_id
_entity_poly.type
_entity_poly.pdbx_seq_one_letter_code
_entity_poly.pdbx_strand_id
1 'polypeptide(L)' 'MDIELARTMARTAFDANRSLQAILPLLKAGLSEADYRACAHDLAVAIDQVNTALLTRAVAVHPVLETELETAIREHGRY' A
#
# COMPACT_ATOMS: atom_id res chain seq x y z
N MET A 1 20.69 1.57 -4.72
CA MET A 1 19.79 1.14 -3.63
C MET A 1 20.12 -0.30 -3.33
N ASP A 2 20.56 -0.60 -2.11
CA ASP A 2 20.74 -1.99 -1.68
C ASP A 2 19.38 -2.68 -1.45
N ILE A 3 19.43 -4.01 -1.29
CA ILE A 3 18.24 -4.84 -1.14
C ILE A 3 17.50 -4.57 0.19
N GLU A 4 18.23 -4.19 1.25
CA GLU A 4 17.61 -3.92 2.55
C GLU A 4 16.79 -2.63 2.50
N LEU A 5 17.32 -1.57 1.88
CA LEU A 5 16.57 -0.35 1.63
C LEU A 5 15.33 -0.61 0.76
N ALA A 6 15.46 -1.44 -0.28
CA ALA A 6 14.32 -1.79 -1.13
C ALA A 6 13.23 -2.57 -0.35
N ARG A 7 13.62 -3.51 0.53
CA ARG A 7 12.70 -4.21 1.44
C ARG A 7 12.04 -3.27 2.44
N THR A 8 12.79 -2.31 2.99
CA THR A 8 12.24 -1.28 3.87
C THR A 8 11.22 -0.42 3.13
N MET A 9 11.53 0.04 1.91
CA MET A 9 10.60 0.80 1.07
C MET A 9 9.31 0.03 0.80
N ALA A 10 9.41 -1.25 0.44
CA ALA A 10 8.25 -2.11 0.25
C ALA A 10 7.41 -2.24 1.53
N ARG A 11 8.03 -2.57 2.68
CA ARG A 11 7.35 -2.63 3.98
C ARG A 11 6.65 -1.33 4.34
N THR A 12 7.33 -0.20 4.18
CA THR A 12 6.73 1.13 4.42
C THR A 12 5.51 1.39 3.55
N ALA A 13 5.53 0.98 2.27
CA ALA A 13 4.37 1.10 1.39
C ALA A 13 3.20 0.25 1.90
N PHE A 14 3.43 -1.01 2.27
CA PHE A 14 2.39 -1.90 2.79
C PHE A 14 1.79 -1.39 4.11
N ASP A 15 2.62 -0.90 5.03
CA ASP A 15 2.15 -0.37 6.31
C ASP A 15 1.32 0.91 6.13
N ALA A 16 1.77 1.82 5.26
CA ALA A 16 1.00 3.02 4.92
C ALA A 16 -0.36 2.65 4.30
N ASN A 17 -0.37 1.73 3.33
CA ASN A 17 -1.60 1.27 2.70
C ASN A 17 -2.56 0.62 3.70
N ARG A 18 -2.04 -0.16 4.65
CA ARG A 18 -2.84 -0.79 5.71
C ARG A 18 -3.54 0.27 6.56
N SER A 19 -2.81 1.30 6.99
CA SER A 19 -3.38 2.40 7.78
C SER A 19 -4.43 3.20 6.99
N LEU A 20 -4.18 3.49 5.71
CA LEU A 20 -5.12 4.21 4.85
C LEU A 20 -6.39 3.39 4.55
N GLN A 21 -6.28 2.07 4.41
CA GLN A 21 -7.47 1.22 4.21
C GLN A 21 -8.24 1.01 5.51
N ALA A 22 -7.56 0.95 6.66
CA ALA A 22 -8.18 0.70 7.96
C ALA A 22 -9.16 1.80 8.39
N ILE A 23 -9.02 3.04 7.89
CA ILE A 23 -9.93 4.14 8.22
C ILE A 23 -11.24 4.11 7.39
N LEU A 24 -11.29 3.39 6.26
CA LEU A 24 -12.45 3.37 5.36
C LEU A 24 -13.77 2.99 6.05
N PRO A 25 -13.83 1.99 6.96
CA PRO A 25 -15.06 1.67 7.68
C PRO A 25 -15.56 2.82 8.56
N LEU A 26 -14.64 3.56 9.20
CA LEU A 26 -14.99 4.70 10.05
C LEU A 26 -15.50 5.88 9.21
N LEU A 27 -14.86 6.16 8.07
CA LEU A 27 -15.33 7.17 7.12
C LEU A 27 -16.71 6.83 6.59
N LYS A 28 -16.96 5.55 6.25
CA LYS A 28 -18.27 5.09 5.78
C LYS A 28 -19.37 5.26 6.83
N ALA A 29 -19.03 5.14 8.11
CA ALA A 29 -19.98 5.30 9.21
C ALA A 29 -20.24 6.78 9.57
N GLY A 30 -19.25 7.66 9.37
CA GLY A 30 -19.31 9.06 9.81
C GLY A 30 -19.64 10.09 8.73
N LEU A 31 -19.57 9.72 7.45
CA LEU A 31 -19.79 10.64 6.33
C LEU A 31 -21.10 10.37 5.60
N SER A 32 -21.59 11.37 4.88
CA SER A 32 -22.62 11.15 3.86
C SER A 32 -22.09 10.24 2.76
N GLU A 33 -22.96 9.60 1.98
CA GLU A 33 -22.52 8.73 0.89
C GLU A 33 -21.66 9.48 -0.14
N ALA A 34 -22.04 10.72 -0.47
CA ALA A 34 -21.30 11.55 -1.41
C ALA A 34 -19.89 11.89 -0.90
N ASP A 35 -19.79 12.31 0.37
CA ASP A 35 -18.49 12.65 0.98
C ASP A 35 -17.62 11.42 1.18
N TYR A 36 -18.21 10.28 1.57
CA TYR A 36 -17.51 9.01 1.66
C TYR A 36 -16.91 8.61 0.31
N ARG A 37 -17.67 8.70 -0.79
CA ARG A 37 -17.18 8.35 -2.13
C ARG A 37 -16.00 9.25 -2.54
N ALA A 38 -16.08 10.55 -2.27
CA ALA A 38 -14.99 11.48 -2.53
C ALA A 38 -13.73 11.12 -1.70
N CYS A 39 -13.88 10.95 -0.39
CA CYS A 39 -12.75 10.56 0.48
C CYS A 39 -12.15 9.20 0.11
N ALA A 40 -12.97 8.20 -0.21
CA ALA A 40 -12.49 6.88 -0.61
C ALA A 40 -11.71 6.93 -1.92
N HIS A 41 -12.14 7.76 -2.88
CA HIS A 41 -11.40 8.01 -4.11
C HIS A 41 -10.03 8.65 -3.82
N ASP A 42 -9.98 9.70 -3.01
CA ASP A 42 -8.73 10.40 -2.71
C ASP A 42 -7.74 9.51 -1.94
N LEU A 43 -8.24 8.65 -1.05
CA LEU A 43 -7.42 7.63 -0.39
C LEU A 43 -6.87 6.59 -1.37
N ALA A 44 -7.66 6.17 -2.36
CA ALA A 44 -7.19 5.26 -3.40
C ALA A 44 -6.07 5.89 -4.23
N VAL A 45 -6.20 7.18 -4.58
CA VAL A 45 -5.15 7.94 -5.27
C VAL A 45 -3.88 8.04 -4.41
N ALA A 46 -4.01 8.30 -3.11
CA ALA A 46 -2.86 8.37 -2.20
C ALA A 46 -2.13 7.01 -2.09
N ILE A 47 -2.88 5.90 -2.00
CA ILE A 47 -2.33 4.54 -2.00
C ILE A 47 -1.54 4.26 -3.30
N ASP A 48 -2.10 4.62 -4.46
CA ASP A 48 -1.44 4.45 -5.75
C ASP A 48 -0.13 5.26 -5.84
N GLN A 49 -0.14 6.49 -5.34
CA GLN A 49 1.06 7.34 -5.28
C GLN A 49 2.14 6.76 -4.37
N VAL A 50 1.77 6.23 -3.19
CA VAL A 50 2.71 5.56 -2.28
C VAL A 50 3.31 4.32 -2.93
N ASN A 51 2.47 3.49 -3.58
CA ASN A 51 2.94 2.31 -4.30
C ASN A 51 3.91 2.68 -5.41
N THR A 52 3.57 3.68 -6.22
CA THR A 52 4.43 4.14 -7.31
C THR A 52 5.75 4.70 -6.79
N ALA A 53 5.73 5.48 -5.71
CA ALA A 53 6.91 6.12 -5.15
C ALA A 53 7.88 5.14 -4.48
N LEU A 54 7.35 4.11 -3.81
CA LEU A 54 8.14 3.20 -2.98
C LEU A 54 8.20 1.79 -3.55
N LEU A 55 7.04 1.15 -3.77
CA LEU A 55 6.95 -0.26 -4.14
C LEU A 55 7.43 -0.50 -5.57
N THR A 56 6.91 0.24 -6.55
CA THR A 56 7.30 0.10 -7.96
C THR A 56 8.79 0.35 -8.15
N ARG A 57 9.36 1.35 -7.46
CA ARG A 57 10.79 1.63 -7.51
C ARG A 57 11.63 0.53 -6.85
N ALA A 58 11.19 0.00 -5.71
CA ALA A 58 11.87 -1.09 -5.02
C ALA A 58 11.94 -2.35 -5.90
N VAL A 59 10.81 -2.76 -6.47
CA VAL A 59 10.71 -3.93 -7.34
C VAL A 59 11.48 -3.73 -8.64
N ALA A 60 11.41 -2.56 -9.27
CA ALA A 60 12.13 -2.29 -10.51
C ALA A 60 13.65 -2.42 -10.37
N VAL A 61 14.20 -2.08 -9.21
CA VAL A 61 15.65 -2.20 -8.94
C VAL A 61 16.03 -3.60 -8.46
N HIS A 62 15.13 -4.29 -7.75
CA HIS A 62 15.34 -5.64 -7.23
C HIS A 62 14.16 -6.56 -7.58
N PRO A 63 14.10 -7.13 -8.81
CA PRO A 63 12.96 -7.93 -9.27
C PRO A 63 12.67 -9.17 -8.41
N VAL A 64 13.67 -9.70 -7.71
CA VAL A 64 13.50 -10.80 -6.75
C VAL A 64 12.46 -10.47 -5.66
N LEU A 65 12.27 -9.19 -5.35
CA LEU A 65 11.24 -8.75 -4.41
C LEU A 65 9.83 -9.06 -4.88
N GLU A 66 9.55 -9.10 -6.19
CA GLU A 66 8.21 -9.43 -6.68
C GLU A 66 7.76 -10.82 -6.20
N THR A 67 8.62 -11.82 -6.36
CA THR A 67 8.36 -13.18 -5.89
C THR A 67 8.31 -13.27 -4.37
N GLU A 68 9.19 -12.55 -3.64
CA GLU A 68 9.18 -12.48 -2.17
C GLU A 68 7.84 -11.90 -1.66
N LEU A 69 7.40 -10.79 -2.26
CA LEU A 69 6.15 -10.10 -1.92
C LEU A 69 4.93 -10.99 -2.17
N GLU A 70 4.83 -11.59 -3.36
CA GLU A 70 3.73 -12.49 -3.70
C GLU A 70 3.66 -13.69 -2.77
N THR A 71 4.82 -14.27 -2.42
CA THR A 71 4.91 -15.40 -1.49
C THR A 71 4.39 -15.01 -0.11
N ALA A 72 4.89 -13.91 0.44
CA ALA A 72 4.47 -13.42 1.75
C ALA A 72 2.98 -13.08 1.81
N ILE A 73 2.45 -12.40 0.79
CA ILE A 73 1.01 -12.07 0.71
C ILE A 73 0.18 -13.36 0.65
N ARG A 74 0.62 -14.37 -0.11
CA ARG A 74 -0.09 -15.65 -0.23
C ARG A 74 -0.08 -16.45 1.06
N GLU A 75 1.07 -16.51 1.74
CA GLU A 75 1.26 -17.35 2.93
C GLU A 75 0.73 -16.71 4.21
N HIS A 76 0.78 -15.38 4.30
CA HIS A 76 0.50 -14.66 5.55
C HIS A 76 -0.61 -13.62 5.42
N GLY A 77 -1.12 -13.36 4.21
CA GLY A 77 -2.05 -12.27 3.94
C GLY A 77 -1.44 -10.87 4.13
N ARG A 78 -0.12 -10.79 4.30
CA ARG A 78 0.62 -9.56 4.59
C ARG A 78 2.08 -9.69 4.18
N TYR A 79 2.69 -8.55 3.87
CA TYR A 79 4.13 -8.35 3.87
C TYR A 79 4.53 -7.54 5.11
#